data_AF-A0A944RLB5-F1
#
_entry.id   AF-A0A944RLB5-F1
#
_cell.length_a   1.000
_cell.length_b   1.000
_cell.length_c   1.000
_cell.angle_alpha   90.00
_cell.angle_beta   90.00
_cell.angle_gamma   90.00
#
_symmetry.space_group_name_H-M   'P 1'
#
loop_
_entity.id
_entity.type
_entity.pdbx_description
1 polymer ?
#
loop_
_entity_poly.entity_id
_entity_poly.type
_entity_poly.pdbx_seq_one_letter_code
_entity_poly.pdbx_strand_id
1 'polypeptide(L)'
;MKKIALVDDELSFADESDEVSNAASKKETWKILIVDDEHSIHDVTKLALGGFEFADKELEFISAFSGEEAKTKILQHPDTAVVLLDVVMENDHAGLEVAKYIREEAKNPLVRIVLRTGQPGQAPERTVITDYDINDYKEKTELTMQKLFTLMYSSLRSYRDIIALESNKKGLEQIIQASSNIFELKSMGQFTTGVLNQLTALLHLDQGAVYCHGLAACHQGEALSIVAGIGEFADMIGSDASKTVDAQVLEDFGKALAVEENL
;
A
#
# COMPACT_ATOMS: atom_id res chain seq x y z
N MET A 1 18.57 -24.72 -50.00
CA MET A 1 19.10 -24.70 -48.62
C MET A 1 19.47 -23.26 -48.29
N LYS A 2 18.73 -22.64 -47.37
CA LYS A 2 18.97 -21.29 -46.85
C LYS A 2 20.25 -21.31 -45.98
N LYS A 3 21.21 -20.43 -46.24
CA LYS A 3 22.23 -20.04 -45.27
C LYS A 3 21.91 -18.61 -44.85
N ILE A 4 21.48 -18.48 -43.60
CA ILE A 4 21.24 -17.21 -42.92
C ILE A 4 22.60 -16.57 -42.67
N ALA A 5 22.77 -15.34 -43.14
CA ALA A 5 23.88 -14.48 -42.72
C ALA A 5 23.53 -13.92 -41.34
N LEU A 6 24.31 -14.27 -40.32
CA LEU A 6 24.33 -13.55 -39.06
C LEU A 6 25.32 -12.40 -39.25
N VAL A 7 24.80 -11.19 -39.19
CA VAL A 7 25.59 -9.96 -39.08
C VAL A 7 26.09 -9.91 -37.64
N ASP A 8 27.41 -9.87 -37.49
CA ASP A 8 28.11 -9.65 -36.23
C ASP A 8 28.01 -8.14 -35.96
N ASP A 9 27.06 -7.74 -35.11
CA ASP A 9 26.91 -6.36 -34.66
C ASP A 9 27.80 -6.21 -33.42
N GLU A 10 29.06 -5.88 -33.70
CA GLU A 10 30.11 -5.61 -32.73
C GLU A 10 29.71 -4.36 -31.93
N LEU A 11 29.04 -4.57 -30.80
CA LEU A 11 28.67 -3.53 -29.84
C LEU A 11 29.93 -2.86 -29.29
N SER A 12 30.28 -1.73 -29.90
CA SER A 12 31.26 -0.77 -29.42
C SER A 12 30.77 -0.15 -28.11
N PHE A 13 31.31 -0.62 -26.99
CA PHE A 13 31.16 0.06 -25.70
C PHE A 13 31.92 1.39 -25.75
N ALA A 14 31.16 2.49 -25.80
CA ALA A 14 31.70 3.81 -25.54
C ALA A 14 32.12 3.89 -24.07
N ASP A 15 33.36 4.32 -23.85
CA ASP A 15 33.97 4.59 -22.55
C ASP A 15 33.29 5.82 -21.94
N GLU A 16 32.12 5.64 -21.34
CA GLU A 16 31.57 6.60 -20.38
C GLU A 16 32.38 6.43 -19.10
N SER A 17 33.27 7.38 -18.86
CA SER A 17 34.00 7.52 -17.62
C SER A 17 33.01 7.65 -16.47
N ASP A 18 32.72 6.50 -15.84
CA ASP A 18 32.00 6.42 -14.59
C ASP A 18 32.85 7.11 -13.50
N GLU A 19 32.65 8.41 -13.31
CA GLU A 19 32.80 9.02 -12.00
C GLU A 19 31.72 8.40 -11.10
N VAL A 20 31.95 7.17 -10.63
CA VAL A 20 31.14 6.54 -9.60
C VAL A 20 31.37 7.35 -8.33
N SER A 21 30.46 8.30 -8.09
CA SER A 21 30.17 8.82 -6.77
C SER A 21 29.93 7.61 -5.86
N ASN A 22 30.97 7.25 -5.09
CA ASN A 22 30.96 6.17 -4.12
C ASN A 22 30.13 6.60 -2.89
N ALA A 23 28.85 6.86 -3.10
CA ALA A 23 27.86 6.85 -2.04
C ALA A 23 27.59 5.37 -1.76
N ALA A 24 28.33 4.81 -0.79
CA ALA A 24 28.09 3.45 -0.31
C ALA A 24 26.58 3.27 -0.11
N SER A 25 25.94 2.44 -0.93
CA SER A 25 24.54 2.11 -0.77
C SER A 25 24.40 1.54 0.64
N LYS A 26 23.66 2.26 1.50
CA LYS A 26 23.48 1.86 2.89
C LYS A 26 22.78 0.51 2.84
N LYS A 27 23.49 -0.57 3.16
CA LYS A 27 22.91 -1.93 3.21
C LYS A 27 21.65 -1.86 4.06
N GLU A 28 20.54 -2.34 3.51
CA GLU A 28 19.29 -2.45 4.25
C GLU A 28 19.45 -3.48 5.38
N THR A 29 18.95 -3.15 6.57
CA THR A 29 19.10 -3.94 7.79
C THR A 29 17.72 -4.28 8.37
N TRP A 30 17.63 -5.37 9.14
CA TRP A 30 16.46 -5.66 9.96
C TRP A 30 16.62 -5.04 11.34
N LYS A 31 15.76 -4.08 11.66
CA LYS A 31 15.79 -3.42 12.98
C LYS A 31 15.16 -4.28 14.06
N ILE A 32 15.94 -4.55 15.09
CA ILE A 32 15.55 -5.33 16.27
C ILE A 32 15.64 -4.41 17.49
N LEU A 33 14.50 -4.15 18.13
CA LEU A 33 14.44 -3.40 19.38
C LEU A 33 14.58 -4.37 20.55
N ILE A 34 15.62 -4.21 21.36
CA ILE A 34 15.82 -4.93 22.61
C ILE A 34 15.40 -4.02 23.75
N VAL A 35 14.46 -4.47 24.57
CA VAL A 35 13.93 -3.75 25.72
C VAL A 35 14.15 -4.59 26.97
N ASP A 36 15.09 -4.18 27.81
CA ASP A 36 15.49 -4.85 29.04
C ASP A 36 16.25 -3.81 29.89
N ASP A 37 16.03 -3.75 31.20
CA ASP A 37 16.75 -2.80 32.07
C ASP A 37 18.19 -3.26 32.36
N GLU A 38 18.51 -4.53 32.11
CA GLU A 38 19.83 -5.10 32.28
C GLU A 38 20.72 -4.95 31.03
N HIS A 39 21.73 -4.07 31.10
CA HIS A 39 22.74 -3.91 30.04
C HIS A 39 23.37 -5.23 29.57
N SER A 40 23.63 -6.15 30.49
CA SER A 40 24.26 -7.44 30.17
C SER A 40 23.43 -8.27 29.20
N ILE A 41 22.10 -8.18 29.28
CA ILE A 41 21.18 -8.90 28.39
C ILE A 41 21.28 -8.37 26.96
N HIS A 42 21.49 -7.07 26.79
CA HIS A 42 21.68 -6.47 25.48
C HIS A 42 22.97 -6.97 24.83
N ASP A 43 24.06 -7.00 25.59
CA ASP A 43 25.36 -7.46 25.10
C ASP A 43 25.33 -8.95 24.74
N VAL A 44 24.74 -9.78 25.62
CA VAL A 44 24.57 -11.22 25.37
C VAL A 44 23.67 -11.45 24.15
N THR A 45 22.57 -10.72 24.00
CA THR A 45 21.66 -10.87 22.85
C THR A 45 22.37 -10.49 21.53
N LYS A 46 23.14 -9.39 21.52
CA LYS A 46 23.90 -8.95 20.34
C LYS A 46 25.01 -9.93 19.99
N LEU A 47 25.75 -10.44 20.97
CA LEU A 47 26.76 -11.48 20.76
C LEU A 47 26.11 -12.75 20.23
N ALA A 48 24.95 -13.11 20.78
CA ALA A 48 24.24 -14.32 20.42
C ALA A 48 23.79 -14.36 18.96
N LEU A 49 23.44 -13.19 18.44
CA LEU A 49 22.97 -12.98 17.08
C LEU A 49 24.05 -12.36 16.18
N GLY A 50 25.32 -12.38 16.62
CA GLY A 50 26.44 -11.90 15.84
C GLY A 50 26.57 -12.67 14.52
N GLY A 51 26.62 -11.94 13.40
CA GLY A 51 26.67 -12.53 12.05
C GLY A 51 25.37 -13.19 11.59
N PHE A 52 24.24 -12.96 12.29
CA PHE A 52 22.94 -13.39 11.82
C PHE A 52 22.55 -12.64 10.54
N GLU A 53 22.13 -13.38 9.53
CA GLU A 53 21.66 -12.86 8.26
C GLU A 53 20.33 -13.53 7.87
N PHE A 54 19.37 -12.72 7.42
CA PHE A 54 18.10 -13.21 6.90
C PHE A 54 17.71 -12.43 5.66
N ALA A 55 17.45 -13.15 4.56
CA ALA A 55 17.13 -12.55 3.26
C ALA A 55 18.16 -11.49 2.83
N ASP A 56 19.44 -11.86 2.93
CA ASP A 56 20.62 -11.06 2.56
C ASP A 56 20.75 -9.72 3.30
N LYS A 57 20.15 -9.63 4.49
CA LYS A 57 20.20 -8.46 5.37
C LYS A 57 20.67 -8.84 6.78
N GLU A 58 21.57 -8.03 7.31
CA GLU A 58 22.07 -8.12 8.68
C GLU A 58 21.07 -7.50 9.67
N LEU A 59 21.29 -7.73 10.96
CA LEU A 59 20.51 -7.14 12.04
C LEU A 59 21.08 -5.78 12.48
N GLU A 60 20.20 -4.81 12.69
CA GLU A 60 20.49 -3.55 13.36
C GLU A 60 19.81 -3.55 14.73
N PHE A 61 20.60 -3.49 15.81
CA PHE A 61 20.07 -3.52 17.17
C PHE A 61 19.83 -2.12 17.73
N ILE A 62 18.60 -1.87 18.14
CA ILE A 62 18.19 -0.68 18.88
C ILE A 62 17.98 -1.11 20.32
N SER A 63 18.56 -0.40 21.27
CA SER A 63 18.44 -0.72 22.70
C SER A 63 17.54 0.31 23.38
N ALA A 64 16.68 -0.17 24.26
CA ALA A 64 15.93 0.63 25.22
C ALA A 64 16.04 -0.01 26.60
N PHE A 65 16.32 0.78 27.64
CA PHE A 65 16.56 0.30 29.00
C PHE A 65 15.38 0.59 29.94
N SER A 66 14.26 1.03 29.37
CA SER A 66 13.04 1.39 30.08
C SER A 66 11.83 1.27 29.15
N GLY A 67 10.64 1.15 29.73
CA GLY A 67 9.39 1.16 28.98
C GLY A 67 9.19 2.48 28.22
N GLU A 68 9.52 3.62 28.85
CA GLU A 68 9.40 4.94 28.21
C GLU A 68 10.39 5.14 27.05
N GLU A 69 11.62 4.65 27.19
CA GLU A 69 12.57 4.66 26.08
C GLU A 69 12.08 3.75 24.94
N ALA A 70 11.53 2.58 25.24
CA ALA A 70 10.99 1.68 24.23
C ALA A 70 9.86 2.32 23.43
N LYS A 71 8.91 3.00 24.09
CA LYS A 71 7.84 3.78 23.44
C LYS A 71 8.40 4.88 22.55
N THR A 72 9.45 5.57 22.99
CA THR A 72 10.11 6.60 22.19
C THR A 72 10.80 6.01 20.96
N LYS A 73 11.54 4.91 21.14
CA LYS A 73 12.31 4.26 20.06
C LYS A 73 11.40 3.65 19.00
N ILE A 74 10.29 3.03 19.37
CA ILE A 74 9.38 2.44 18.39
C ILE A 74 8.74 3.50 17.48
N LEU A 75 8.50 4.71 18.00
CA LEU A 75 8.04 5.84 17.18
C LEU A 75 9.13 6.39 16.26
N GLN A 76 10.38 6.42 16.73
CA GLN A 76 11.54 6.84 15.91
C GLN A 76 11.88 5.82 14.82
N HIS A 77 11.57 4.55 15.06
CA HIS A 77 11.88 3.42 14.19
C HIS A 77 10.61 2.62 13.87
N PRO A 78 9.66 3.19 13.11
CA PRO A 78 8.39 2.53 12.79
C PRO A 78 8.58 1.25 11.94
N ASP A 79 9.74 1.12 11.29
CA ASP A 79 10.18 -0.04 10.51
C ASP A 79 10.88 -1.12 11.36
N THR A 80 10.76 -1.06 12.69
CA THR A 80 11.21 -2.15 13.57
C THR A 80 10.52 -3.45 13.20
N ALA A 81 11.31 -4.49 12.94
CA ALA A 81 10.81 -5.80 12.52
C ALA A 81 10.42 -6.67 13.73
N VAL A 82 11.28 -6.69 14.75
CA VAL A 82 11.09 -7.49 15.96
C VAL A 82 11.39 -6.65 17.20
N VAL A 83 10.59 -6.83 18.25
CA VAL A 83 10.85 -6.32 19.60
C VAL A 83 11.09 -7.51 20.53
N LEU A 84 12.26 -7.59 21.14
CA LEU A 84 12.59 -8.51 22.23
C LEU A 84 12.37 -7.78 23.54
N LEU A 85 11.31 -8.13 24.25
CA LEU A 85 10.77 -7.30 25.34
C LEU A 85 10.75 -8.07 26.66
N ASP A 86 11.41 -7.54 27.68
CA ASP A 86 11.24 -8.05 29.04
C ASP A 86 9.87 -7.64 29.61
N VAL A 87 9.26 -8.54 30.38
CA VAL A 87 7.98 -8.31 31.04
C VAL A 87 8.15 -7.44 32.28
N VAL A 88 9.16 -7.77 33.10
CA VAL A 88 9.37 -7.16 34.42
C VAL A 88 10.61 -6.29 34.34
N MET A 89 10.42 -4.98 34.46
CA MET A 89 11.50 -3.98 34.45
C MET A 89 11.29 -3.02 35.63
N GLU A 90 10.90 -1.77 35.37
CA GLU A 90 10.62 -0.77 36.42
C GLU A 90 9.44 -1.16 37.31
N ASN A 91 8.52 -1.96 36.76
CA ASN A 91 7.44 -2.61 37.48
C ASN A 91 7.13 -3.99 36.86
N ASP A 92 6.28 -4.75 37.54
CA ASP A 92 5.89 -6.13 37.21
C ASP A 92 5.21 -6.30 35.83
N HIS A 93 4.70 -5.22 35.23
CA HIS A 93 3.91 -5.27 34.00
C HIS A 93 4.40 -4.30 32.92
N ALA A 94 5.57 -3.68 33.11
CA ALA A 94 6.09 -2.64 32.23
C ALA A 94 6.18 -3.10 30.77
N GLY A 95 6.62 -4.33 30.53
CA GLY A 95 6.68 -4.91 29.19
C GLY A 95 5.29 -5.08 28.55
N LEU A 96 4.28 -5.46 29.33
CA LEU A 96 2.92 -5.60 28.81
C LEU A 96 2.33 -4.23 28.42
N GLU A 97 2.60 -3.20 29.22
CA GLU A 97 2.20 -1.82 28.91
C GLU A 97 2.86 -1.32 27.62
N VAL A 98 4.14 -1.63 27.41
CA VAL A 98 4.84 -1.33 26.14
C VAL A 98 4.22 -2.07 24.97
N ALA A 99 3.93 -3.37 25.11
CA ALA A 99 3.29 -4.14 24.05
C ALA A 99 1.93 -3.56 23.66
N LYS A 100 1.10 -3.21 24.66
CA LYS A 100 -0.18 -2.55 24.47
C LYS A 100 -0.03 -1.21 23.75
N TYR A 101 0.92 -0.38 24.18
CA TYR A 101 1.20 0.90 23.55
C TYR A 101 1.55 0.74 22.07
N ILE A 102 2.41 -0.22 21.72
CA ILE A 102 2.82 -0.49 20.34
C ILE A 102 1.61 -0.83 19.46
N ARG A 103 0.67 -1.62 19.98
CA ARG A 103 -0.53 -2.05 19.24
C ARG A 103 -1.60 -0.98 19.15
N GLU A 104 -1.92 -0.33 20.26
CA GLU A 104 -3.09 0.55 20.35
C GLU A 104 -2.76 2.01 20.02
N GLU A 105 -1.65 2.52 20.55
CA GLU A 105 -1.29 3.94 20.44
C GLU A 105 -0.38 4.20 19.24
N ALA A 106 0.74 3.47 19.13
CA ALA A 106 1.64 3.58 17.98
C ALA A 106 1.05 2.94 16.71
N LYS A 107 -0.03 2.15 16.83
CA LYS A 107 -0.74 1.47 15.73
C LYS A 107 0.21 0.72 14.80
N ASN A 108 1.15 -0.02 15.38
CA ASN A 108 2.08 -0.86 14.64
C ASN A 108 1.72 -2.35 14.84
N PRO A 109 0.71 -2.89 14.12
CA PRO A 109 0.37 -4.31 14.18
C PRO A 109 1.37 -5.20 13.43
N LEU A 110 2.28 -4.59 12.66
CA LEU A 110 3.19 -5.32 11.79
C LEU A 110 4.44 -5.80 12.53
N VAL A 111 4.93 -5.05 13.51
CA VAL A 111 6.10 -5.46 14.30
C VAL A 111 5.83 -6.74 15.10
N ARG A 112 6.82 -7.63 15.14
CA ARG A 112 6.73 -8.90 15.88
C ARG A 112 7.20 -8.70 17.31
N ILE A 113 6.33 -8.86 18.30
CA ILE A 113 6.69 -8.72 19.71
C ILE A 113 6.97 -10.10 20.28
N VAL A 114 8.14 -10.27 20.89
CA VAL A 114 8.55 -11.48 21.60
C VAL A 114 8.82 -11.12 23.04
N LEU A 115 8.03 -11.68 23.95
CA LEU A 115 8.24 -11.51 25.37
C LEU A 115 9.31 -12.46 25.90
N ARG A 116 10.15 -11.95 26.79
CA ARG A 116 11.13 -12.70 27.57
C ARG A 116 10.85 -12.43 29.05
N THR A 117 10.87 -13.44 29.91
CA THR A 117 10.84 -13.21 31.37
C THR A 117 11.62 -14.27 32.13
N GLY A 118 12.28 -13.88 33.23
CA GLY A 118 12.93 -14.81 34.15
C GLY A 118 11.97 -15.43 35.18
N GLN A 119 10.74 -14.92 35.30
CA GLN A 119 9.77 -15.35 36.32
C GLN A 119 8.42 -15.73 35.67
N PRO A 120 8.29 -16.98 35.21
CA PRO A 120 7.00 -17.51 34.76
C PRO A 120 6.04 -17.64 35.95
N GLY A 121 4.95 -16.86 35.98
CA GLY A 121 3.95 -17.00 37.04
C GLY A 121 2.99 -15.83 37.25
N GLN A 122 3.27 -14.64 36.72
CA GLN A 122 2.44 -13.46 36.99
C GLN A 122 1.20 -13.34 36.09
N ALA A 123 1.22 -13.89 34.88
CA ALA A 123 0.07 -13.99 33.99
C ALA A 123 0.15 -15.27 33.14
N PRO A 124 -0.96 -15.97 32.90
CA PRO A 124 -0.96 -17.15 32.02
C PRO A 124 -0.50 -16.74 30.62
N GLU A 125 0.53 -17.40 30.10
CA GLU A 125 1.12 -17.16 28.76
C GLU A 125 0.03 -16.99 27.69
N ARG A 126 -0.99 -17.86 27.73
CA ARG A 126 -2.11 -17.83 26.79
C ARG A 126 -2.87 -16.50 26.79
N THR A 127 -3.12 -15.92 27.97
CA THR A 127 -3.86 -14.66 28.10
C THR A 127 -3.01 -13.48 27.61
N VAL A 128 -1.71 -13.51 27.91
CA VAL A 128 -0.78 -12.49 27.46
C VAL A 128 -0.69 -12.45 25.93
N ILE A 129 -0.58 -13.63 25.30
CA ILE A 129 -0.51 -13.75 23.84
C ILE A 129 -1.78 -13.20 23.17
N THR A 130 -2.97 -13.50 23.70
CA THR A 130 -4.24 -13.09 23.08
C THR A 130 -4.56 -11.62 23.31
N ASP A 131 -4.37 -11.14 24.54
CA ASP A 131 -4.92 -9.84 24.95
C ASP A 131 -4.02 -8.67 24.51
N TYR A 132 -2.74 -8.95 24.28
CA TYR A 132 -1.73 -7.96 23.89
C TYR A 132 -1.20 -8.17 22.46
N ASP A 133 -1.78 -9.11 21.70
CA ASP A 133 -1.38 -9.45 20.31
C ASP A 133 0.15 -9.66 20.17
N ILE A 134 0.66 -10.56 21.01
CA ILE A 134 2.09 -10.91 21.09
C ILE A 134 2.37 -12.13 20.22
N ASN A 135 3.52 -12.13 19.56
CA ASN A 135 3.85 -13.16 18.57
C ASN A 135 4.55 -14.37 19.16
N ASP A 136 5.30 -14.21 20.25
CA ASP A 136 5.89 -15.32 21.00
C ASP A 136 6.18 -14.95 22.46
N TYR A 137 6.25 -15.95 23.33
CA TYR A 137 6.61 -15.83 24.75
C TYR A 137 7.68 -16.87 25.09
N LYS A 138 8.73 -16.46 25.81
CA LYS A 138 9.84 -17.33 26.18
C LYS A 138 10.38 -17.02 27.57
N GLU A 139 10.75 -18.06 28.29
CA GLU A 139 11.49 -17.91 29.54
C GLU A 139 12.97 -17.57 29.27
N LYS A 140 13.52 -16.58 29.97
CA LYS A 140 14.93 -16.13 29.82
C LYS A 140 15.91 -17.30 30.11
N THR A 141 15.60 -18.13 31.10
CA THR A 141 16.41 -19.29 31.51
C THR A 141 16.49 -20.38 30.43
N GLU A 142 15.49 -20.46 29.55
CA GLU A 142 15.42 -21.48 28.52
C GLU A 142 15.96 -21.02 27.16
N LEU A 143 16.32 -19.74 27.03
CA LEU A 143 16.67 -19.12 25.75
C LEU A 143 18.14 -19.37 25.38
N THR A 144 18.43 -20.58 24.92
CA THR A 144 19.75 -20.90 24.36
C THR A 144 19.99 -20.13 23.06
N MET A 145 21.26 -19.96 22.68
CA MET A 145 21.69 -19.38 21.40
C MET A 145 20.94 -19.95 20.20
N GLN A 146 20.78 -21.28 20.16
CA GLN A 146 20.10 -21.97 19.06
C GLN A 146 18.59 -21.71 19.05
N LYS A 147 17.95 -21.62 20.22
CA LYS A 147 16.54 -21.25 20.34
C LYS A 147 16.33 -19.80 19.92
N LEU A 148 17.20 -18.89 20.35
CA LEU A 148 17.15 -17.47 19.95
C LEU A 148 17.34 -17.32 18.44
N PHE A 149 18.28 -18.05 17.82
CA PHE A 149 18.44 -18.07 16.36
C PHE A 149 17.15 -18.48 15.65
N THR A 150 16.55 -19.60 16.07
CA THR A 150 15.33 -20.14 15.44
C THR A 150 14.15 -19.18 15.61
N LEU A 151 14.03 -18.56 16.78
CA LEU A 151 13.03 -17.54 17.09
C LEU A 151 13.20 -16.30 16.20
N MET A 152 14.42 -15.76 16.09
CA MET A 152 14.67 -14.61 15.23
C MET A 152 14.35 -14.91 13.77
N TYR A 153 14.73 -16.10 13.30
CA TYR A 153 14.44 -16.53 11.94
C TYR A 153 12.93 -16.62 11.68
N SER A 154 12.15 -17.22 12.60
CA SER A 154 10.70 -17.33 12.44
C SER A 154 10.00 -15.97 12.53
N SER A 155 10.40 -15.11 13.48
CA SER A 155 9.85 -13.77 13.63
C SER A 155 10.13 -12.89 12.41
N LEU A 156 11.37 -12.88 11.89
CA LEU A 156 11.71 -12.09 10.71
C LEU A 156 11.02 -12.58 9.44
N ARG A 157 10.90 -13.91 9.27
CA ARG A 157 10.10 -14.48 8.17
C ARG A 157 8.65 -14.02 8.26
N SER A 158 8.04 -14.11 9.45
CA SER A 158 6.67 -13.65 9.67
C SER A 158 6.50 -12.16 9.39
N TYR A 159 7.45 -11.33 9.82
CA TYR A 159 7.45 -9.90 9.53
C TYR A 159 7.52 -9.60 8.03
N ARG A 160 8.47 -10.21 7.31
CA ARG A 160 8.61 -10.05 5.85
C ARG A 160 7.32 -10.43 5.14
N ASP A 161 6.73 -11.56 5.51
CA ASP A 161 5.55 -12.09 4.84
C ASP A 161 4.32 -11.18 5.09
N ILE A 162 4.13 -10.65 6.31
CA ILE A 162 3.01 -9.74 6.60
C ILE A 162 3.18 -8.37 5.91
N ILE A 163 4.41 -7.88 5.77
CA ILE A 163 4.70 -6.63 5.06
C ILE A 163 4.40 -6.78 3.57
N ALA A 164 4.78 -7.92 2.98
CA ALA A 164 4.45 -8.23 1.59
C ALA A 164 2.93 -8.31 1.37
N LEU A 165 2.20 -8.94 2.30
CA LEU A 165 0.73 -9.00 2.26
C LEU A 165 0.09 -7.61 2.37
N GLU A 166 0.55 -6.77 3.29
CA GLU A 166 0.03 -5.41 3.46
C GLU A 166 0.30 -4.55 2.22
N SER A 167 1.48 -4.69 1.61
CA SER A 167 1.81 -4.02 0.35
C SER A 167 0.90 -4.47 -0.80
N ASN A 168 0.66 -5.79 -0.92
CA ASN A 168 -0.22 -6.35 -1.94
C ASN A 168 -1.67 -5.89 -1.76
N LYS A 169 -2.16 -5.84 -0.52
CA LYS A 169 -3.50 -5.32 -0.19
C LYS A 169 -3.65 -3.88 -0.63
N LYS A 170 -2.71 -3.00 -0.26
CA LYS A 170 -2.71 -1.59 -0.69
C LYS A 170 -2.66 -1.44 -2.21
N GLY A 171 -1.83 -2.24 -2.88
CA GLY A 171 -1.77 -2.26 -4.35
C GLY A 171 -3.11 -2.65 -4.99
N LEU A 172 -3.79 -3.65 -4.45
CA LEU A 172 -5.11 -4.06 -4.94
C LEU A 172 -6.19 -3.01 -4.67
N GLU A 173 -6.17 -2.36 -3.49
CA GLU A 173 -7.07 -1.24 -3.17
C GLU A 173 -6.91 -0.08 -4.17
N GLN A 174 -5.67 0.26 -4.55
CA GLN A 174 -5.40 1.27 -5.58
C GLN A 174 -5.94 0.88 -6.95
N ILE A 175 -5.79 -0.40 -7.34
CA ILE A 175 -6.33 -0.91 -8.63
C ILE A 175 -7.86 -0.84 -8.65
N ILE A 176 -8.52 -1.25 -7.56
CA ILE A 176 -9.98 -1.19 -7.44
C ILE A 176 -10.45 0.26 -7.52
N GLN A 177 -9.82 1.18 -6.78
CA GLN A 177 -10.19 2.59 -6.79
C GLN A 177 -10.02 3.22 -8.18
N ALA A 178 -8.91 2.92 -8.87
CA ALA A 178 -8.69 3.40 -10.23
C ALA A 178 -9.72 2.84 -11.22
N SER A 179 -10.12 1.58 -11.04
CA SER A 179 -11.12 0.91 -11.88
C SER A 179 -12.54 1.48 -11.67
N SER A 180 -12.91 1.82 -10.43
CA SER A 180 -14.20 2.45 -10.12
C SER A 180 -14.37 3.79 -10.83
N ASN A 181 -13.32 4.63 -10.88
CA ASN A 181 -13.35 5.90 -11.61
C ASN A 181 -13.56 5.70 -13.12
N ILE A 182 -12.98 4.64 -13.70
CA ILE A 182 -13.20 4.28 -15.11
C ILE A 182 -14.63 3.76 -15.34
N PHE A 183 -15.18 3.03 -14.37
CA PHE A 183 -16.54 2.51 -14.44
C PHE A 183 -17.59 3.63 -14.33
N GLU A 184 -17.38 4.65 -13.49
CA GLU A 184 -18.23 5.84 -13.40
C GLU A 184 -18.26 6.64 -14.71
N LEU A 185 -17.13 6.79 -15.39
CA LEU A 185 -17.07 7.45 -16.69
C LEU A 185 -17.81 6.66 -17.79
N LYS A 186 -17.69 5.32 -17.78
CA LYS A 186 -18.42 4.46 -18.73
C LYS A 186 -19.93 4.36 -18.42
N SER A 187 -20.30 4.36 -17.14
CA SER A 187 -21.70 4.22 -16.72
C SER A 187 -22.53 5.44 -17.06
N MET A 188 -21.96 6.66 -16.98
CA MET A 188 -22.67 7.88 -17.39
C MET A 188 -22.98 7.89 -18.89
N GLY A 189 -22.00 7.60 -19.75
CA GLY A 189 -22.23 7.53 -21.20
C GLY A 189 -23.27 6.47 -21.60
N GLN A 190 -23.22 5.29 -20.97
CA GLN A 190 -24.20 4.22 -21.18
C GLN A 190 -25.59 4.60 -20.68
N PHE A 191 -25.68 5.23 -19.51
CA PHE A 191 -26.94 5.71 -18.95
C PHE A 191 -27.57 6.78 -19.84
N THR A 192 -26.81 7.81 -20.23
CA THR A 192 -27.30 8.88 -21.09
C THR A 192 -27.73 8.34 -22.46
N THR A 193 -27.01 7.37 -23.03
CA THR A 193 -27.42 6.67 -24.26
C THR A 193 -28.73 5.92 -24.05
N GLY A 194 -28.91 5.23 -22.92
CA GLY A 194 -30.15 4.54 -22.58
C GLY A 194 -31.35 5.48 -22.43
N VAL A 195 -31.17 6.63 -21.75
CA VAL A 195 -32.20 7.68 -21.62
C VAL A 195 -32.55 8.28 -22.98
N LEU A 196 -31.56 8.59 -23.79
CA LEU A 196 -31.75 9.15 -25.13
C LEU A 196 -32.58 8.18 -26.00
N ASN A 197 -32.24 6.88 -26.00
CA ASN A 197 -33.01 5.86 -26.73
C ASN A 197 -34.47 5.77 -26.23
N GLN A 198 -34.68 5.84 -24.91
CA GLN A 198 -36.03 5.76 -24.34
C GLN A 198 -36.88 6.99 -24.69
N LEU A 199 -36.28 8.18 -24.74
CA LEU A 199 -36.95 9.40 -25.18
C LEU A 199 -37.35 9.32 -26.65
N THR A 200 -36.45 8.83 -27.52
CA THR A 200 -36.75 8.64 -28.94
C THR A 200 -37.93 7.68 -29.15
N ALA A 201 -37.95 6.57 -28.41
CA ALA A 201 -39.05 5.61 -28.43
C ALA A 201 -40.38 6.22 -27.94
N LEU A 202 -40.38 7.00 -26.85
CA LEU A 202 -41.58 7.65 -26.30
C LEU A 202 -42.17 8.69 -27.26
N LEU A 203 -41.32 9.41 -27.97
CA LEU A 203 -41.72 10.42 -28.95
C LEU A 203 -42.19 9.79 -30.29
N HIS A 204 -42.23 8.46 -30.39
CA HIS A 204 -42.63 7.70 -31.59
C HIS A 204 -41.82 8.08 -32.84
N LEU A 205 -40.59 8.56 -32.64
CA LEU A 205 -39.72 9.04 -33.72
C LEU A 205 -39.22 7.90 -34.62
N ASP A 206 -39.42 6.66 -34.19
CA ASP A 206 -38.97 5.44 -34.86
C ASP A 206 -39.99 4.90 -35.88
N GLN A 207 -41.25 5.39 -35.87
CA GLN A 207 -42.32 4.87 -36.74
C GLN A 207 -42.65 5.84 -37.87
N GLY A 208 -41.82 5.79 -38.91
CA GLY A 208 -42.18 6.24 -40.25
C GLY A 208 -41.60 7.60 -40.66
N ALA A 209 -40.56 7.53 -41.51
CA ALA A 209 -40.07 8.60 -42.38
C ALA A 209 -39.32 9.80 -41.77
N VAL A 210 -39.05 9.83 -40.46
CA VAL A 210 -38.13 10.81 -39.86
C VAL A 210 -36.83 10.10 -39.48
N TYR A 211 -35.71 10.50 -40.10
CA TYR A 211 -34.37 10.12 -39.61
C TYR A 211 -34.13 10.92 -38.33
N CYS A 212 -34.26 10.27 -37.17
CA CYS A 212 -33.98 10.92 -35.91
C CYS A 212 -32.53 10.72 -35.50
N HIS A 213 -31.82 11.85 -35.44
CA HIS A 213 -30.50 11.96 -34.87
C HIS A 213 -30.63 12.68 -33.53
N GLY A 214 -29.95 12.17 -32.51
CA GLY A 214 -30.00 12.72 -31.17
C GLY A 214 -28.63 12.65 -30.54
N LEU A 215 -28.32 13.59 -29.66
CA LEU A 215 -27.07 13.57 -28.92
C LEU A 215 -27.26 14.17 -27.54
N ALA A 216 -26.38 13.79 -26.63
CA ALA A 216 -26.22 14.45 -25.34
C ALA A 216 -24.77 14.89 -25.21
N ALA A 217 -24.56 16.11 -24.71
CA ALA A 217 -23.25 16.68 -24.48
C ALA A 217 -23.14 17.20 -23.04
N CYS A 218 -21.93 17.17 -22.48
CA CYS A 218 -21.63 17.75 -21.17
C CYS A 218 -20.35 18.57 -21.22
N HIS A 219 -20.21 19.53 -20.31
CA HIS A 219 -18.94 20.24 -20.14
C HIS A 219 -17.91 19.34 -19.46
N GLN A 220 -16.75 19.17 -20.11
CA GLN A 220 -15.53 18.63 -19.51
C GLN A 220 -14.46 19.73 -19.54
N GLY A 221 -14.35 20.48 -18.44
CA GLY A 221 -13.55 21.72 -18.42
C GLY A 221 -14.20 22.81 -19.29
N GLU A 222 -13.42 23.46 -20.15
CA GLU A 222 -13.91 24.50 -21.08
C GLU A 222 -14.54 23.95 -22.37
N ALA A 223 -14.44 22.64 -22.63
CA ALA A 223 -14.94 22.01 -23.86
C ALA A 223 -16.28 21.31 -23.65
N LEU A 224 -17.16 21.39 -24.65
CA LEU A 224 -18.45 20.71 -24.68
C LEU A 224 -18.28 19.34 -25.37
N SER A 225 -18.24 18.25 -24.61
CA SER A 225 -18.00 16.89 -25.14
C SER A 225 -19.29 16.12 -25.36
N ILE A 226 -19.44 15.44 -26.50
CA ILE A 226 -20.54 14.51 -26.76
C ILE A 226 -20.36 13.25 -25.90
N VAL A 227 -21.36 12.89 -25.10
CA VAL A 227 -21.35 11.73 -24.19
C VAL A 227 -22.31 10.61 -24.60
N ALA A 228 -23.29 10.91 -25.46
CA ALA A 228 -24.17 9.92 -26.08
C ALA A 228 -24.65 10.41 -27.45
N GLY A 229 -24.95 9.47 -28.36
CA GLY A 229 -25.43 9.78 -29.71
C GLY A 229 -26.31 8.67 -30.29
N ILE A 230 -27.31 9.06 -31.09
CA ILE A 230 -28.21 8.21 -31.89
C ILE A 230 -28.11 8.66 -33.35
N GLY A 231 -28.10 7.70 -34.26
CA GLY A 231 -27.95 7.98 -35.69
C GLY A 231 -26.55 8.48 -36.02
N GLU A 232 -26.44 9.57 -36.77
CA GLU A 232 -25.15 10.12 -37.23
C GLU A 232 -24.20 10.53 -36.09
N PHE A 233 -24.74 10.82 -34.89
CA PHE A 233 -23.94 11.19 -33.72
C PHE A 233 -23.40 9.99 -32.92
N ALA A 234 -23.80 8.76 -33.25
CA ALA A 234 -23.35 7.56 -32.53
C ALA A 234 -21.82 7.37 -32.64
N ASP A 235 -21.26 7.67 -33.83
CA ASP A 235 -19.82 7.58 -34.08
C ASP A 235 -19.03 8.82 -33.62
N MET A 236 -19.74 9.81 -33.06
CA MET A 236 -19.16 11.10 -32.65
C MET A 236 -19.02 11.23 -31.12
N ILE A 237 -19.29 10.17 -30.36
CA ILE A 237 -19.13 10.13 -28.91
C ILE A 237 -17.65 10.38 -28.53
N GLY A 238 -17.44 11.31 -27.59
CA GLY A 238 -16.10 11.76 -27.15
C GLY A 238 -15.51 12.89 -28.00
N SER A 239 -16.19 13.33 -29.06
CA SER A 239 -15.79 14.52 -29.83
C SER A 239 -16.31 15.81 -29.19
N ASP A 240 -15.64 16.92 -29.52
CA ASP A 240 -16.04 18.26 -29.12
C ASP A 240 -17.26 18.71 -29.94
N ALA A 241 -18.41 18.83 -29.27
CA ALA A 241 -19.68 19.21 -29.87
C ALA A 241 -19.57 20.55 -30.61
N SER A 242 -18.72 21.49 -30.16
CA SER A 242 -18.54 22.79 -30.82
C SER A 242 -18.00 22.71 -32.25
N LYS A 243 -17.41 21.58 -32.62
CA LYS A 243 -16.84 21.32 -33.95
C LYS A 243 -17.69 20.34 -34.76
N THR A 244 -18.70 19.74 -34.14
CA THR A 244 -19.41 18.59 -34.68
C THR A 244 -20.88 18.93 -35.00
N VAL A 245 -21.50 19.84 -34.26
CA VAL A 245 -22.90 20.24 -34.47
C VAL A 245 -22.99 21.61 -35.15
N ASP A 246 -24.11 21.87 -35.82
CA ASP A 246 -24.36 23.15 -36.49
C ASP A 246 -24.44 24.32 -35.49
N ALA A 247 -24.12 25.53 -35.97
CA ALA A 247 -24.08 26.75 -35.17
C ALA A 247 -25.41 27.04 -34.43
N GLN A 248 -26.55 26.68 -35.02
CA GLN A 248 -27.86 26.86 -34.40
C GLN A 248 -28.04 25.94 -33.18
N VAL A 249 -27.59 24.69 -33.27
CA VAL A 249 -27.67 23.71 -32.18
C VAL A 249 -26.71 24.08 -31.05
N LEU A 250 -25.54 24.62 -31.39
CA LEU A 250 -24.59 25.20 -30.44
C LEU A 250 -25.16 26.40 -29.68
N GLU A 251 -25.89 27.28 -30.37
CA GLU A 251 -26.57 28.41 -29.74
C GLU A 251 -27.67 27.94 -28.78
N ASP A 252 -28.41 26.90 -29.16
CA ASP A 252 -29.45 26.31 -28.32
C ASP A 252 -28.87 25.60 -27.09
N PHE A 253 -27.73 24.90 -27.22
CA PHE A 253 -26.96 24.41 -26.07
C PHE A 253 -26.52 25.54 -25.14
N GLY A 254 -25.98 26.63 -25.71
CA GLY A 254 -25.56 27.80 -24.93
C GLY A 254 -26.71 28.44 -24.16
N LYS A 255 -27.90 28.53 -24.77
CA LYS A 255 -29.11 29.03 -24.10
C LYS A 255 -29.59 28.10 -22.99
N ALA A 256 -29.61 26.78 -23.23
CA ALA A 256 -30.03 25.79 -22.24
C ALA A 256 -29.09 25.76 -21.02
N LEU A 257 -27.78 25.86 -21.26
CA LEU A 257 -26.76 25.89 -20.20
C LEU A 257 -26.76 27.22 -19.43
N ALA A 258 -27.06 28.36 -20.08
CA ALA A 258 -27.20 29.65 -19.40
C ALA A 258 -28.45 29.74 -18.50
N VAL A 259 -29.45 28.88 -18.70
CA VAL A 259 -30.63 28.79 -17.81
C VAL A 259 -30.28 28.09 -16.49
N GLU A 260 -29.25 27.23 -16.45
CA GLU A 260 -28.74 26.61 -15.23
C GLU A 260 -28.02 27.61 -14.30
N GLU A 261 -27.51 28.75 -14.79
CA GLU A 261 -26.92 29.80 -13.95
C GLU A 261 -27.96 30.68 -13.22
N ASN A 262 -29.27 30.47 -13.46
CA ASN A 262 -30.37 31.25 -12.85
C ASN A 262 -31.34 30.42 -11.98
N LEU A 263 -30.95 29.20 -11.60
CA LEU A 263 -31.64 28.34 -10.61
C LEU A 263 -30.77 28.15 -9.37
#